data_AF-A0AAD7D8G8-F1
#
_entry.id   AF-A0AAD7D8G8-F1
#
_cell.length_a   1.000
_cell.length_b   1.000
_cell.length_c   1.000
_cell.angle_alpha   90.00
_cell.angle_beta   90.00
_cell.angle_gamma   90.00
#
_symmetry.space_group_name_H-M   'P 1'
#
loop_
_entity.id
_entity.type
_entity.pdbx_description
1 polymer ?
#
loop_
_entity_poly.entity_id
_entity_poly.type
_entity_poly.pdbx_seq_one_letter_code
_entity_poly.pdbx_strand_id
1 'polypeptide(L)'
;MANHYARNTGPPPPYSSAAPARPQRQVCHGLTKAGGCTASPTTRSGFCSMHQEQGVWLAAEWISAAERRTHAEGRRCCGLTKMTALCRNNPGGNFLFCWRHGEQQGPSGLGPAPGPESPERTILRERFREFDRMRAASDADANGDRRWREEERRRQEARAKAQREEEERRQQQEREQRRERDQGWQRPPPDPGHSEWHQRSYQHQRRNAGERTRQPREEDRRREQQRRDQQQRAQYESDERARREAEEAAREQQDQQRRALILRNHLVESTTFDAATFSTRERNSFARIPWPVFRRADGTVHIGDVTPQNVRDFFDSSKIRKTARELDVILKKTAHRFHPDRFSIYRAIVSSIADLGERNAVIEAAEVVIKTVNALRSGTKDDEGAR
;
A
#
# COMPACT_ATOMS: atom_id res chain seq x y z
N MET A 1 87.99 23.73 24.88
CA MET A 1 87.66 24.75 23.86
C MET A 1 86.15 24.84 23.76
N ALA A 2 85.58 25.90 24.30
CA ALA A 2 84.16 26.19 24.33
C ALA A 2 83.74 26.90 23.04
N ASN A 3 82.51 26.64 22.56
CA ASN A 3 81.86 27.56 21.63
C ASN A 3 80.39 27.77 22.02
N HIS A 4 80.07 29.05 22.15
CA HIS A 4 78.87 29.66 22.71
C HIS A 4 77.81 29.94 21.62
N TYR A 5 76.53 29.80 22.01
CA TYR A 5 75.35 30.67 21.78
C TYR A 5 75.14 31.40 20.45
N ALA A 6 73.91 31.34 19.92
CA ALA A 6 72.90 32.40 20.16
C ALA A 6 71.53 32.06 19.54
N ARG A 7 70.49 32.05 20.40
CA ARG A 7 69.07 32.09 20.03
C ARG A 7 68.66 33.55 19.84
N ASN A 8 67.91 33.83 18.79
CA ASN A 8 67.41 35.16 18.47
C ASN A 8 65.93 35.26 18.89
N THR A 9 65.63 36.06 19.91
CA THR A 9 64.28 36.40 20.37
C THR A 9 64.09 37.90 20.19
N GLY A 10 63.40 38.30 19.13
CA GLY A 10 62.98 39.68 18.89
C GLY A 10 61.60 39.98 19.52
N PRO A 11 61.37 41.20 20.05
CA PRO A 11 60.11 41.59 20.68
C PRO A 11 59.04 42.02 19.66
N PRO A 12 57.74 41.88 19.96
CA PRO A 12 56.67 42.36 19.10
C PRO A 12 56.44 43.88 19.24
N PRO A 13 55.98 44.57 18.18
CA PRO A 13 55.70 46.00 18.20
C PRO A 13 54.34 46.36 18.85
N PRO A 14 54.18 47.60 19.34
CA PRO A 14 53.01 48.06 20.08
C PRO A 14 51.85 48.50 19.18
N TYR A 15 50.63 48.24 19.64
CA TYR A 15 49.37 48.72 19.06
C TYR A 15 49.21 50.23 19.26
N SER A 16 48.92 50.96 18.17
CA SER A 16 48.51 52.36 18.20
C SER A 16 47.10 52.52 17.66
N SER A 17 46.31 53.25 18.43
CA SER A 17 44.91 53.61 18.26
C SER A 17 44.72 54.79 17.31
N ALA A 18 44.07 54.57 16.18
CA ALA A 18 43.45 55.64 15.39
C ALA A 18 42.15 55.11 14.76
N ALA A 19 41.02 55.72 15.14
CA ALA A 19 39.70 55.42 14.61
C ALA A 19 39.47 56.10 13.25
N PRO A 20 38.82 55.42 12.28
CA PRO A 20 38.13 56.11 11.21
C PRO A 20 36.61 55.96 11.30
N ALA A 21 35.95 57.11 11.15
CA ALA A 21 34.62 57.38 10.62
C ALA A 21 33.51 56.33 10.77
N ARG A 22 32.45 56.71 11.49
CA ARG A 22 31.14 56.03 11.53
C ARG A 22 30.57 55.85 10.11
N PRO A 23 30.33 54.62 9.63
CA PRO A 23 29.40 54.41 8.54
C PRO A 23 27.96 54.57 9.06
N GLN A 24 27.16 55.34 8.34
CA GLN A 24 25.72 55.46 8.57
C GLN A 24 25.08 54.06 8.58
N ARG A 25 24.20 53.86 9.56
CA ARG A 25 23.43 52.63 9.79
C ARG A 25 22.65 52.24 8.53
N GLN A 26 22.79 50.99 8.10
CA GLN A 26 21.73 50.31 7.37
C GLN A 26 21.36 49.02 8.11
N VAL A 27 20.06 48.89 8.37
CA VAL A 27 19.46 47.89 9.25
C VAL A 27 19.12 46.66 8.40
N CYS A 28 19.52 45.48 8.86
CA CYS A 28 19.11 44.21 8.25
C CYS A 28 17.73 43.82 8.80
N HIS A 29 16.79 43.47 7.91
CA HIS A 29 15.42 43.06 8.25
C HIS A 29 15.16 41.58 7.97
N GLY A 30 16.04 40.68 8.46
CA GLY A 30 15.82 39.24 8.38
C GLY A 30 15.03 38.70 9.58
N LEU A 31 13.90 38.02 9.32
CA LEU A 31 13.08 37.36 10.35
C LEU A 31 13.50 35.89 10.54
N THR A 32 13.68 35.49 11.80
CA THR A 32 13.73 34.08 12.23
C THR A 32 12.41 33.71 12.93
N LYS A 33 12.23 32.41 13.25
CA LYS A 33 11.03 31.88 13.95
C LYS A 33 10.76 32.58 15.31
N ALA A 34 11.72 33.31 15.87
CA ALA A 34 11.64 33.97 17.17
C ALA A 34 11.78 35.52 17.13
N GLY A 35 11.79 36.16 15.96
CA GLY A 35 11.98 37.62 15.83
C GLY A 35 13.38 38.02 15.35
N GLY A 36 13.55 39.29 14.96
CA GLY A 36 14.70 39.79 14.19
C GLY A 36 16.05 39.75 14.92
N CYS A 37 17.12 39.41 14.19
CA CYS A 37 18.48 39.25 14.69
C CYS A 37 19.29 40.57 14.59
N THR A 38 20.05 40.94 15.63
CA THR A 38 20.79 42.22 15.72
C THR A 38 22.33 42.12 15.70
N ALA A 39 22.91 40.92 15.52
CA ALA A 39 24.36 40.74 15.63
C ALA A 39 25.02 40.20 14.35
N SER A 40 25.90 41.03 13.76
CA SER A 40 27.12 40.69 12.99
C SER A 40 27.25 41.46 11.65
N PRO A 41 28.43 42.04 11.32
CA PRO A 41 28.67 42.74 10.07
C PRO A 41 29.12 41.79 8.95
N THR A 42 28.36 41.83 7.85
CA THR A 42 28.76 41.55 6.46
C THR A 42 29.57 40.28 6.15
N THR A 43 28.85 39.24 5.70
CA THR A 43 29.34 38.38 4.62
C THR A 43 28.47 38.56 3.39
N ARG A 44 29.09 38.57 2.20
CA ARG A 44 28.50 38.86 0.88
C ARG A 44 27.40 37.89 0.43
N SER A 45 27.12 36.87 1.24
CA SER A 45 26.16 35.81 1.00
C SER A 45 24.84 35.99 1.77
N GLY A 46 24.74 36.99 2.66
CA GLY A 46 23.50 37.28 3.39
C GLY A 46 23.19 36.31 4.54
N PHE A 47 24.17 35.55 5.02
CA PHE A 47 23.98 34.57 6.10
C PHE A 47 24.60 35.05 7.42
N CYS A 48 23.83 34.96 8.51
CA CYS A 48 24.33 35.10 9.87
C CYS A 48 24.71 33.71 10.40
N SER A 49 25.98 33.54 10.80
CA SER A 49 26.56 32.25 11.23
C SER A 49 26.01 31.74 12.58
N MET A 50 25.33 32.57 13.37
CA MET A 50 24.81 32.16 14.68
C MET A 50 23.52 31.32 14.64
N HIS A 51 22.92 31.08 13.47
CA HIS A 51 21.69 30.29 13.33
C HIS A 51 21.88 28.95 12.61
N GLN A 52 23.13 28.51 12.45
CA GLN A 52 23.47 27.26 11.73
C GLN A 52 22.87 26.00 12.38
N GLU A 53 22.39 26.09 13.62
CA GLU A 53 21.77 24.98 14.36
C GLU A 53 20.23 24.96 14.32
N GLN A 54 19.57 25.97 13.74
CA GLN A 54 18.12 25.91 13.53
C GLN A 54 17.83 25.16 12.22
N GLY A 55 17.73 23.83 12.34
CA GLY A 55 17.41 22.94 11.24
C GLY A 55 16.08 23.30 10.57
N VAL A 56 16.18 23.59 9.27
CA VAL A 56 15.11 23.69 8.25
C VAL A 56 14.42 25.06 8.12
N TRP A 57 14.66 25.68 6.96
CA TRP A 57 13.79 26.73 6.40
C TRP A 57 12.68 26.07 5.60
N LEU A 58 11.42 26.41 5.87
CA LEU A 58 10.26 25.80 5.20
C LEU A 58 10.00 26.45 3.83
N ALA A 59 9.85 25.63 2.79
CA ALA A 59 9.36 26.08 1.50
C ALA A 59 7.89 26.54 1.61
N ALA A 60 7.48 27.56 0.84
CA ALA A 60 6.15 28.20 0.94
C ALA A 60 4.96 27.23 0.73
N GLU A 61 5.23 26.09 0.11
CA GLU A 61 4.30 24.97 -0.12
C GLU A 61 3.89 24.25 1.17
N TRP A 62 4.67 24.39 2.25
CA TRP A 62 4.53 23.64 3.50
C TRP A 62 3.70 24.38 4.56
N ILE A 63 3.27 25.61 4.29
CA ILE A 63 2.38 26.39 5.14
C ILE A 63 0.93 26.11 4.72
N SER A 64 0.02 25.91 5.67
CA SER A 64 -1.39 25.60 5.33
C SER A 64 -2.10 26.76 4.61
N ALA A 65 -3.16 26.46 3.85
CA ALA A 65 -3.96 27.49 3.16
C ALA A 65 -4.64 28.48 4.12
N ALA A 66 -4.83 28.12 5.39
CA ALA A 66 -5.37 28.98 6.44
C ALA A 66 -4.29 29.95 6.95
N GLU A 67 -3.09 29.45 7.28
CA GLU A 67 -1.96 30.28 7.72
C GLU A 67 -1.50 31.25 6.61
N ARG A 68 -1.57 30.83 5.34
CA ARG A 68 -1.33 31.71 4.18
C ARG A 68 -2.29 32.91 4.14
N ARG A 69 -3.56 32.71 4.50
CA ARG A 69 -4.57 33.78 4.57
C ARG A 69 -4.29 34.75 5.71
N THR A 70 -3.97 34.23 6.89
CA THR A 70 -3.63 35.05 8.07
C THR A 70 -2.41 35.94 7.82
N HIS A 71 -1.41 35.45 7.08
CA HIS A 71 -0.23 36.24 6.69
C HIS A 71 -0.54 37.34 5.68
N ALA A 72 -1.43 37.07 4.71
CA ALA A 72 -1.85 38.04 3.70
C ALA A 72 -2.71 39.17 4.31
N GLU A 73 -3.60 38.83 5.25
CA GLU A 73 -4.47 39.78 5.93
C GLU A 73 -3.69 40.67 6.94
N GLY A 74 -2.61 40.15 7.53
CA GLY A 74 -1.75 40.87 8.49
C GLY A 74 -0.79 41.91 7.91
N ARG A 75 -0.89 42.27 6.62
CA ARG A 75 -0.03 43.25 5.90
C ARG A 75 1.48 42.99 5.90
N ARG A 76 1.94 41.77 6.17
CA ARG A 76 3.37 41.40 6.12
C ARG A 76 3.69 40.75 4.77
N CYS A 77 3.99 41.56 3.75
CA CYS A 77 4.33 41.11 2.39
C CYS A 77 5.82 41.28 2.11
N CYS A 78 6.47 40.27 1.54
CA CYS A 78 7.90 40.28 1.18
C CYS A 78 8.10 39.83 -0.29
N GLY A 79 8.10 40.77 -1.26
CA GLY A 79 8.45 40.45 -2.65
C GLY A 79 8.28 41.59 -3.68
N LEU A 80 9.07 41.53 -4.76
CA LEU A 80 9.11 42.46 -5.91
C LEU A 80 8.10 42.12 -7.02
N THR A 81 7.74 43.11 -7.85
CA THR A 81 6.94 42.95 -9.08
C THR A 81 7.82 43.09 -10.33
N LYS A 82 7.36 42.50 -11.45
CA LYS A 82 8.16 42.17 -12.65
C LYS A 82 8.61 43.36 -13.52
N MET A 83 8.33 44.60 -13.12
CA MET A 83 8.80 45.80 -13.81
C MET A 83 9.46 46.74 -12.81
N THR A 84 10.80 46.78 -12.81
CA THR A 84 11.80 47.74 -12.28
C THR A 84 11.43 48.77 -11.20
N ALA A 85 10.38 48.58 -10.41
CA ALA A 85 10.01 49.40 -9.26
C ALA A 85 9.74 48.48 -8.07
N LEU A 86 10.44 48.76 -6.97
CA LEU A 86 10.19 48.11 -5.68
C LEU A 86 8.73 48.35 -5.26
N CYS A 87 8.04 47.29 -4.86
CA CYS A 87 6.79 47.43 -4.15
C CYS A 87 7.04 48.33 -2.92
N ARG A 88 6.31 49.45 -2.80
CA ARG A 88 6.56 50.50 -1.78
C ARG A 88 6.62 49.99 -0.33
N ASN A 89 6.16 48.77 -0.07
CA ASN A 89 6.11 48.18 1.26
C ASN A 89 7.32 47.29 1.62
N ASN A 90 8.34 47.17 0.77
CA ASN A 90 9.55 46.41 1.12
C ASN A 90 10.83 47.01 0.48
N PRO A 91 11.53 47.92 1.17
CA PRO A 91 12.67 48.64 0.61
C PRO A 91 14.01 47.88 0.65
N GLY A 92 14.08 46.62 1.09
CA GLY A 92 15.35 45.89 1.10
C GLY A 92 15.23 44.36 1.14
N GLY A 93 15.68 43.68 0.08
CA GLY A 93 15.98 42.25 0.13
C GLY A 93 15.70 41.46 -1.15
N ASN A 94 16.71 40.69 -1.59
CA ASN A 94 16.70 39.79 -2.75
C ASN A 94 15.82 38.55 -2.53
N PHE A 95 14.60 38.50 -3.10
CA PHE A 95 13.85 37.27 -3.43
C PHE A 95 12.82 37.51 -4.55
N LEU A 96 12.41 36.43 -5.24
CA LEU A 96 11.98 36.45 -6.64
C LEU A 96 10.48 36.63 -6.96
N PHE A 97 9.48 36.53 -6.06
CA PHE A 97 8.07 36.66 -6.50
C PHE A 97 7.09 37.27 -5.47
N CYS A 98 6.17 38.12 -5.95
CA CYS A 98 5.05 38.72 -5.21
C CYS A 98 3.70 38.10 -5.63
N TRP A 99 2.97 37.51 -4.68
CA TRP A 99 1.77 36.70 -4.91
C TRP A 99 0.48 37.49 -5.20
N ARG A 100 0.53 38.83 -5.19
CA ARG A 100 -0.64 39.68 -5.53
C ARG A 100 -0.89 39.80 -7.04
N HIS A 101 -0.04 39.18 -7.87
CA HIS A 101 -0.10 39.22 -9.33
C HIS A 101 -0.30 37.83 -9.97
N GLY A 102 -0.97 36.91 -9.26
CA GLY A 102 -1.10 35.49 -9.63
C GLY A 102 -1.86 35.16 -10.92
N GLU A 103 -2.27 36.15 -11.73
CA GLU A 103 -3.09 35.93 -12.94
C GLU A 103 -2.43 36.40 -14.25
N GLN A 104 -1.18 36.86 -14.25
CA GLN A 104 -0.50 37.19 -15.51
C GLN A 104 0.10 35.92 -16.14
N GLN A 105 -0.59 35.37 -17.16
CA GLN A 105 -0.05 34.32 -18.02
C GLN A 105 1.26 34.81 -18.68
N GLY A 106 2.32 34.01 -18.59
CA GLY A 106 3.61 34.34 -19.20
C GLY A 106 3.55 34.32 -20.73
N PRO A 107 4.50 34.99 -21.43
CA PRO A 107 4.59 34.91 -22.88
C PRO A 107 4.93 33.46 -23.30
N SER A 108 4.01 32.84 -24.03
CA SER A 108 4.21 31.57 -24.72
C SER A 108 5.34 31.72 -25.74
N GLY A 109 6.53 31.15 -25.47
CA GLY A 109 7.54 31.04 -26.52
C GLY A 109 9.00 30.88 -26.14
N LEU A 110 9.41 31.12 -24.90
CA LEU A 110 10.84 31.06 -24.53
C LEU A 110 11.09 30.31 -23.20
N GLY A 111 10.52 29.11 -23.07
CA GLY A 111 10.93 28.17 -22.04
C GLY A 111 12.16 27.40 -22.51
N PRO A 112 13.23 27.25 -21.69
CA PRO A 112 14.32 26.35 -22.00
C PRO A 112 13.76 24.94 -22.21
N ALA A 113 14.28 24.22 -23.21
CA ALA A 113 13.93 22.83 -23.45
C ALA A 113 13.96 22.05 -22.12
N PRO A 114 12.96 21.21 -21.83
CA PRO A 114 12.88 20.51 -20.55
C PRO A 114 14.17 19.71 -20.37
N GLY A 115 15.01 20.17 -19.44
CA GLY A 115 16.20 19.44 -19.04
C GLY A 115 15.80 18.07 -18.47
N PRO A 116 16.77 17.13 -18.37
CA PRO A 116 16.50 15.82 -17.80
C PRO A 116 15.83 15.97 -16.43
N GLU A 117 14.66 15.34 -16.26
CA GLU A 117 13.87 15.44 -15.03
C GLU A 117 14.76 15.10 -13.83
N SER A 118 14.83 16.02 -12.86
CA SER A 118 15.52 15.77 -11.60
C SER A 118 14.97 14.49 -10.95
N PRO A 119 15.82 13.62 -10.37
CA PRO A 119 15.39 12.45 -9.60
C PRO A 119 14.31 12.77 -8.56
N GLU A 120 14.36 13.96 -7.96
CA GLU A 120 13.38 14.42 -6.96
C GLU A 120 11.97 14.60 -7.54
N ARG A 121 11.86 15.08 -8.78
CA ARG A 121 10.56 15.20 -9.48
C ARG A 121 9.97 13.83 -9.80
N THR A 122 10.82 12.85 -10.11
CA THR A 122 10.38 11.47 -10.35
C THR A 122 9.81 10.85 -9.07
N ILE A 123 10.49 11.01 -7.94
CA ILE A 123 10.05 10.52 -6.63
C ILE A 123 8.72 11.16 -6.21
N LEU A 124 8.56 12.48 -6.39
CA LEU A 124 7.30 13.17 -6.09
C LEU A 124 6.14 12.66 -6.95
N ARG A 125 6.39 12.42 -8.24
CA ARG A 125 5.37 11.90 -9.17
C ARG A 125 4.94 10.47 -8.81
N GLU A 126 5.87 9.64 -8.34
CA GLU A 126 5.54 8.30 -7.83
C GLU A 126 4.71 8.36 -6.54
N ARG A 127 5.04 9.26 -5.61
CA ARG A 127 4.24 9.48 -4.39
C ARG A 127 2.82 9.96 -4.69
N PHE A 128 2.63 10.86 -5.66
CA PHE A 128 1.29 11.28 -6.08
C PHE A 128 0.48 10.11 -6.65
N ARG A 129 1.10 9.26 -7.48
CA ARG A 129 0.44 8.06 -8.01
C ARG A 129 0.11 7.03 -6.93
N GLU A 130 0.88 6.98 -5.84
CA GLU A 130 0.58 6.14 -4.68
C GLU A 130 -0.62 6.69 -3.91
N PHE A 131 -0.66 8.01 -3.69
CA PHE A 131 -1.81 8.68 -3.06
C PHE A 131 -3.11 8.50 -3.86
N ASP A 132 -3.07 8.65 -5.18
CA ASP A 132 -4.24 8.40 -6.05
C ASP A 132 -4.70 6.94 -5.98
N ARG A 133 -3.76 5.98 -5.88
CA ARG A 133 -4.09 4.56 -5.68
C ARG A 133 -4.75 4.30 -4.34
N MET A 134 -4.28 4.93 -3.26
CA MET A 134 -4.90 4.81 -1.94
C MET A 134 -6.31 5.41 -1.92
N ARG A 135 -6.51 6.55 -2.59
CA ARG A 135 -7.84 7.17 -2.72
C ARG A 135 -8.80 6.29 -3.53
N ALA A 136 -8.35 5.74 -4.66
CA ALA A 136 -9.15 4.82 -5.46
C ALA A 136 -9.53 3.54 -4.71
N ALA A 137 -8.63 3.00 -3.86
CA ALA A 137 -8.95 1.87 -2.99
C ALA A 137 -10.01 2.23 -1.94
N SER A 138 -9.90 3.40 -1.31
CA SER A 138 -10.91 3.88 -0.35
C SER A 138 -12.28 4.11 -1.00
N ASP A 139 -12.31 4.62 -2.24
CA ASP A 139 -13.56 4.79 -2.99
C ASP A 139 -14.16 3.44 -3.42
N ALA A 140 -13.34 2.42 -3.67
CA ALA A 140 -13.79 1.05 -3.94
C ALA A 140 -14.44 0.41 -2.71
N ASP A 141 -13.86 0.59 -1.52
CA ASP A 141 -14.43 0.09 -0.25
C ASP A 141 -15.76 0.78 0.07
N ALA A 142 -15.85 2.10 -0.13
CA ALA A 142 -17.10 2.85 0.07
C ALA A 142 -18.22 2.40 -0.90
N ASN A 143 -17.87 2.04 -2.14
CA ASN A 143 -18.81 1.47 -3.09
C ASN A 143 -19.24 0.05 -2.72
N GLY A 144 -18.34 -0.75 -2.12
CA GLY A 144 -18.64 -2.08 -1.59
C GLY A 144 -19.71 -2.03 -0.50
N ASP A 145 -19.53 -1.16 0.49
CA ASP A 145 -20.49 -0.97 1.59
C ASP A 145 -21.87 -0.50 1.08
N ARG A 146 -21.90 0.43 0.10
CA ARG A 146 -23.16 0.87 -0.52
C ARG A 146 -23.90 -0.28 -1.22
N ARG A 147 -23.19 -1.14 -1.97
CA ARG A 147 -23.77 -2.31 -2.64
C ARG A 147 -24.32 -3.31 -1.62
N TRP A 148 -23.57 -3.58 -0.55
CA TRP A 148 -24.01 -4.48 0.52
C TRP A 148 -25.29 -4.00 1.20
N ARG A 149 -25.40 -2.71 1.52
CA ARG A 149 -26.62 -2.13 2.11
C ARG A 149 -27.82 -2.18 1.17
N GLU A 150 -27.62 -1.99 -0.13
CA GLU A 150 -28.69 -2.10 -1.12
C GLU A 150 -29.18 -3.55 -1.28
N GLU A 151 -28.26 -4.52 -1.27
CA GLU A 151 -28.61 -5.93 -1.29
C GLU A 151 -29.37 -6.36 -0.03
N GLU A 152 -28.93 -5.91 1.14
CA GLU A 152 -29.61 -6.20 2.41
C GLU A 152 -31.03 -5.60 2.44
N ARG A 153 -31.21 -4.39 1.90
CA ARG A 153 -32.54 -3.78 1.73
C ARG A 153 -33.42 -4.63 0.80
N ARG A 154 -32.90 -5.12 -0.33
CA ARG A 154 -33.65 -6.02 -1.23
C ARG A 154 -34.06 -7.32 -0.54
N ARG A 155 -33.19 -7.89 0.31
CA ARG A 155 -33.50 -9.09 1.10
C ARG A 155 -34.62 -8.82 2.12
N GLN A 156 -34.60 -7.66 2.78
CA GLN A 156 -35.67 -7.28 3.70
C GLN A 156 -37.01 -7.05 2.99
N GLU A 157 -37.01 -6.36 1.85
CA GLU A 157 -38.21 -6.15 1.02
C GLU A 157 -38.79 -7.48 0.53
N ALA A 158 -37.94 -8.43 0.10
CA ALA A 158 -38.38 -9.75 -0.32
C ALA A 158 -39.02 -10.55 0.82
N ARG A 159 -38.46 -10.48 2.04
CA ARG A 159 -39.03 -11.12 3.24
C ARG A 159 -40.39 -10.50 3.61
N ALA A 160 -40.48 -9.17 3.59
CA ALA A 160 -41.73 -8.46 3.88
C ALA A 160 -42.82 -8.79 2.86
N LYS A 161 -42.46 -8.90 1.57
CA LYS A 161 -43.39 -9.32 0.52
C LYS A 161 -43.89 -10.75 0.73
N ALA A 162 -43.00 -11.69 1.03
CA ALA A 162 -43.37 -13.08 1.30
C ALA A 162 -44.32 -13.21 2.51
N GLN A 163 -44.09 -12.44 3.58
CA GLN A 163 -44.98 -12.40 4.75
C GLN A 163 -46.39 -11.90 4.41
N ARG A 164 -46.50 -10.87 3.56
CA ARG A 164 -47.81 -10.36 3.11
C ARG A 164 -48.56 -11.39 2.28
N GLU A 165 -47.86 -12.05 1.34
CA GLU A 165 -48.47 -13.10 0.51
C GLU A 165 -48.93 -14.30 1.37
N GLU A 166 -48.17 -14.68 2.41
CA GLU A 166 -48.58 -15.73 3.35
C GLU A 166 -49.81 -15.32 4.19
N GLU A 167 -49.86 -14.07 4.66
CA GLU A 167 -50.99 -13.54 5.40
C GLU A 167 -52.26 -13.49 4.53
N GLU A 168 -52.15 -13.05 3.27
CA GLU A 168 -53.26 -13.06 2.31
C GLU A 168 -53.78 -14.48 2.06
N ARG A 169 -52.90 -15.47 1.88
CA ARG A 169 -53.31 -16.89 1.73
C ARG A 169 -54.04 -17.40 2.98
N ARG A 170 -53.57 -17.02 4.17
CA ARG A 170 -54.22 -17.41 5.43
C ARG A 170 -55.62 -16.80 5.57
N GLN A 171 -55.78 -15.53 5.22
CA GLN A 171 -57.09 -14.86 5.20
C GLN A 171 -58.03 -15.49 4.16
N GLN A 172 -57.52 -15.89 3.00
CA GLN A 172 -58.31 -16.54 1.96
C GLN A 172 -58.82 -17.92 2.42
N GLN A 173 -57.97 -18.72 3.06
CA GLN A 173 -58.36 -20.00 3.66
C GLN A 173 -59.41 -19.84 4.76
N GLU A 174 -59.29 -18.81 5.59
CA GLU A 174 -60.27 -18.53 6.65
C GLU A 174 -61.64 -18.15 6.07
N ARG A 175 -61.67 -17.34 5.00
CA ARG A 175 -62.90 -17.00 4.26
C ARG A 175 -63.56 -18.24 3.66
N GLU A 176 -62.77 -19.16 3.12
CA GLU A 176 -63.27 -20.41 2.53
C GLU A 176 -63.86 -21.34 3.59
N GLN A 177 -63.16 -21.55 4.72
CA GLN A 177 -63.69 -22.32 5.86
C GLN A 177 -64.99 -21.73 6.42
N ARG A 178 -65.11 -20.39 6.43
CA ARG A 178 -66.34 -19.73 6.85
C ARG A 178 -67.50 -20.03 5.89
N ARG A 179 -67.26 -20.00 4.58
CA ARG A 179 -68.26 -20.37 3.56
C ARG A 179 -68.69 -21.84 3.67
N GLU A 180 -67.75 -22.75 3.92
CA GLU A 180 -68.07 -24.16 4.13
C GLU A 180 -68.92 -24.37 5.39
N ARG A 181 -68.60 -23.68 6.49
CA ARG A 181 -69.38 -23.73 7.74
C ARG A 181 -70.80 -23.24 7.51
N ASP A 182 -70.97 -22.13 6.78
CA ASP A 182 -72.29 -21.56 6.49
C ASP A 182 -73.13 -22.47 5.57
N GLN A 183 -72.50 -23.18 4.61
CA GLN A 183 -73.18 -24.16 3.75
C GLN A 183 -73.52 -25.46 4.49
N GLY A 184 -72.73 -25.87 5.49
CA GLY A 184 -72.96 -27.09 6.27
C GLY A 184 -74.24 -27.07 7.11
N TRP A 185 -74.76 -25.90 7.46
CA TRP A 185 -76.00 -25.75 8.26
C TRP A 185 -77.30 -26.04 7.51
N GLN A 186 -77.28 -26.18 6.18
CA GLN A 186 -78.48 -26.46 5.39
C GLN A 186 -78.73 -27.94 5.11
N ARG A 187 -77.93 -28.85 5.69
CA ARG A 187 -78.18 -30.30 5.51
C ARG A 187 -79.31 -30.77 6.43
N PRO A 188 -80.41 -31.32 5.88
CA PRO A 188 -81.50 -31.87 6.68
C PRO A 188 -80.98 -33.04 7.55
N PRO A 189 -81.52 -33.19 8.77
CA PRO A 189 -81.13 -34.26 9.67
C PRO A 189 -81.47 -35.63 9.07
N PRO A 190 -80.59 -36.64 9.20
CA PRO A 190 -80.84 -37.98 8.69
C PRO A 190 -81.98 -38.66 9.45
N ASP A 191 -82.82 -39.36 8.69
CA ASP A 191 -84.05 -40.05 9.08
C ASP A 191 -83.79 -41.22 10.07
N PRO A 192 -84.58 -41.44 11.16
CA PRO A 192 -84.21 -42.33 12.27
C PRO A 192 -84.44 -43.84 12.03
N GLY A 193 -84.97 -44.26 10.87
CA GLY A 193 -85.52 -45.61 10.67
C GLY A 193 -84.55 -46.75 10.34
N HIS A 194 -83.24 -46.53 10.32
CA HIS A 194 -82.28 -47.49 9.77
C HIS A 194 -81.03 -47.71 10.67
N SER A 195 -81.21 -47.60 12.00
CA SER A 195 -80.16 -47.18 12.92
C SER A 195 -79.02 -48.18 13.15
N GLU A 196 -79.23 -49.48 13.33
CA GLU A 196 -78.11 -50.38 13.73
C GLU A 196 -77.16 -50.76 12.58
N TRP A 197 -77.69 -51.03 11.39
CA TRP A 197 -76.87 -51.33 10.20
C TRP A 197 -76.15 -50.07 9.70
N HIS A 198 -76.82 -48.91 9.69
CA HIS A 198 -76.14 -47.64 9.40
C HIS A 198 -75.12 -47.29 10.46
N GLN A 199 -75.33 -47.56 11.76
CA GLN A 199 -74.36 -47.21 12.79
C GLN A 199 -73.10 -48.07 12.71
N ARG A 200 -73.20 -49.38 12.40
CA ARG A 200 -72.03 -50.23 12.14
C ARG A 200 -71.33 -49.88 10.83
N SER A 201 -72.10 -49.66 9.75
CA SER A 201 -71.58 -49.22 8.46
C SER A 201 -70.89 -47.85 8.55
N TYR A 202 -71.46 -46.92 9.32
CA TYR A 202 -70.93 -45.58 9.58
C TYR A 202 -69.69 -45.62 10.48
N GLN A 203 -69.64 -46.48 11.50
CA GLN A 203 -68.42 -46.69 12.30
C GLN A 203 -67.30 -47.32 11.46
N HIS A 204 -67.62 -48.29 10.60
CA HIS A 204 -66.64 -48.88 9.70
C HIS A 204 -66.19 -47.90 8.62
N GLN A 205 -67.10 -47.12 8.02
CA GLN A 205 -66.77 -46.01 7.12
C GLN A 205 -65.93 -44.94 7.83
N ARG A 206 -66.20 -44.59 9.09
CA ARG A 206 -65.37 -43.63 9.85
C ARG A 206 -63.97 -44.18 10.13
N ARG A 207 -63.81 -45.46 10.44
CA ARG A 207 -62.48 -46.09 10.61
C ARG A 207 -61.74 -46.14 9.27
N ASN A 208 -62.36 -46.63 8.21
CA ASN A 208 -61.75 -46.71 6.88
C ASN A 208 -61.45 -45.32 6.30
N ALA A 209 -62.32 -44.32 6.51
CA ALA A 209 -62.06 -42.94 6.11
C ALA A 209 -60.94 -42.31 6.95
N GLY A 210 -60.86 -42.63 8.24
CA GLY A 210 -59.76 -42.24 9.12
C GLY A 210 -58.42 -42.85 8.70
N GLU A 211 -58.38 -44.11 8.30
CA GLU A 211 -57.17 -44.76 7.80
C GLU A 211 -56.77 -44.25 6.41
N ARG A 212 -57.73 -44.09 5.50
CA ARG A 212 -57.52 -43.49 4.17
C ARG A 212 -57.02 -42.04 4.23
N THR A 213 -57.29 -41.31 5.32
CA THR A 213 -56.73 -39.97 5.55
C THR A 213 -55.43 -39.97 6.34
N ARG A 214 -55.12 -41.03 7.11
CA ARG A 214 -53.85 -41.17 7.85
C ARG A 214 -52.68 -41.55 6.96
N GLN A 215 -52.86 -42.49 6.03
CA GLN A 215 -51.79 -42.93 5.12
C GLN A 215 -51.19 -41.77 4.28
N PRO A 216 -51.96 -40.93 3.57
CA PRO A 216 -51.39 -39.82 2.81
C PRO A 216 -50.73 -38.78 3.70
N ARG A 217 -51.25 -38.54 4.92
CA ARG A 217 -50.62 -37.62 5.88
C ARG A 217 -49.28 -38.12 6.40
N GLU A 218 -49.14 -39.43 6.61
CA GLU A 218 -47.86 -40.04 6.99
C GLU A 218 -46.86 -40.01 5.84
N GLU A 219 -47.31 -40.28 4.62
CA GLU A 219 -46.46 -40.21 3.44
C GLU A 219 -46.00 -38.76 3.17
N ASP A 220 -46.90 -37.78 3.28
CA ASP A 220 -46.55 -36.36 3.18
C ASP A 220 -45.56 -35.93 4.26
N ARG A 221 -45.73 -36.38 5.51
CA ARG A 221 -44.76 -36.14 6.59
C ARG A 221 -43.39 -36.75 6.29
N ARG A 222 -43.35 -37.97 5.72
CA ARG A 222 -42.09 -38.61 5.32
C ARG A 222 -41.42 -37.86 4.18
N ARG A 223 -42.18 -37.44 3.16
CA ARG A 223 -41.67 -36.64 2.03
C ARG A 223 -41.16 -35.27 2.49
N GLU A 224 -41.87 -34.62 3.39
CA GLU A 224 -41.47 -33.35 3.99
C GLU A 224 -40.20 -33.50 4.83
N GLN A 225 -40.10 -34.54 5.66
CA GLN A 225 -38.90 -34.83 6.43
C GLN A 225 -37.71 -35.11 5.51
N GLN A 226 -37.89 -35.93 4.46
CA GLN A 226 -36.85 -36.20 3.47
C GLN A 226 -36.40 -34.92 2.75
N ARG A 227 -37.33 -34.02 2.40
CA ARG A 227 -36.98 -32.71 1.81
C ARG A 227 -36.17 -31.86 2.77
N ARG A 228 -36.53 -31.81 4.05
CA ARG A 228 -35.78 -31.08 5.07
C ARG A 228 -34.38 -31.65 5.27
N ASP A 229 -34.26 -32.98 5.36
CA ASP A 229 -32.97 -33.64 5.51
C ASP A 229 -32.08 -33.41 4.29
N GLN A 230 -32.65 -33.46 3.07
CA GLN A 230 -31.92 -33.13 1.84
C GLN A 230 -31.49 -31.66 1.79
N GLN A 231 -32.36 -30.73 2.18
CA GLN A 231 -32.03 -29.31 2.26
C GLN A 231 -30.93 -29.04 3.28
N GLN A 232 -31.00 -29.65 4.47
CA GLN A 232 -29.98 -29.51 5.50
C GLN A 232 -28.63 -30.08 5.04
N ARG A 233 -28.63 -31.24 4.38
CA ARG A 233 -27.40 -31.83 3.80
C ARG A 233 -26.81 -30.94 2.72
N ALA A 234 -27.64 -30.45 1.79
CA ALA A 234 -27.18 -29.57 0.72
C ALA A 234 -26.63 -28.25 1.26
N GLN A 235 -27.27 -27.68 2.30
CA GLN A 235 -26.79 -26.47 2.97
C GLN A 235 -25.45 -26.72 3.66
N TYR A 236 -25.34 -27.82 4.43
CA TYR A 236 -24.08 -28.19 5.09
C TYR A 236 -22.93 -28.38 4.08
N GLU A 237 -23.17 -29.09 2.97
CA GLU A 237 -22.16 -29.30 1.91
C GLU A 237 -21.79 -27.99 1.19
N SER A 238 -22.74 -27.06 1.05
CA SER A 238 -22.47 -25.73 0.48
C SER A 238 -21.61 -24.89 1.44
N ASP A 239 -21.95 -24.89 2.72
CA ASP A 239 -21.23 -24.15 3.75
C ASP A 239 -19.81 -24.71 3.95
N GLU A 240 -19.65 -26.04 3.89
CA GLU A 240 -18.34 -26.68 3.97
C GLU A 240 -17.46 -26.34 2.77
N ARG A 241 -18.02 -26.34 1.54
CA ARG A 241 -17.31 -25.90 0.34
C ARG A 241 -16.89 -24.44 0.43
N ALA A 242 -17.82 -23.55 0.81
CA ALA A 242 -17.52 -22.13 1.01
C ALA A 242 -16.41 -21.92 2.06
N ARG A 243 -16.40 -22.71 3.14
CA ARG A 243 -15.35 -22.64 4.16
C ARG A 243 -13.99 -23.08 3.62
N ARG A 244 -13.92 -24.15 2.83
CA ARG A 244 -12.67 -24.63 2.22
C ARG A 244 -12.11 -23.62 1.21
N GLU A 245 -12.97 -23.07 0.36
CA GLU A 245 -12.59 -22.01 -0.59
C GLU A 245 -12.09 -20.75 0.11
N ALA A 246 -12.78 -20.33 1.19
CA ALA A 246 -12.34 -19.19 1.99
C ALA A 246 -10.99 -19.43 2.69
N GLU A 247 -10.74 -20.65 3.19
CA GLU A 247 -9.47 -21.02 3.81
C GLU A 247 -8.32 -21.05 2.79
N GLU A 248 -8.56 -21.62 1.61
CA GLU A 248 -7.58 -21.64 0.51
C GLU A 248 -7.25 -20.22 0.04
N ALA A 249 -8.26 -19.38 -0.20
CA ALA A 249 -8.06 -17.98 -0.56
C ALA A 249 -7.28 -17.19 0.50
N ALA A 250 -7.55 -17.45 1.79
CA ALA A 250 -6.81 -16.83 2.89
C ALA A 250 -5.33 -17.25 2.91
N ARG A 251 -5.04 -18.54 2.66
CA ARG A 251 -3.66 -19.06 2.56
C ARG A 251 -2.93 -18.44 1.38
N GLU A 252 -3.56 -18.37 0.22
CA GLU A 252 -2.98 -17.73 -0.96
C GLU A 252 -2.68 -16.25 -0.71
N GLN A 253 -3.60 -15.53 -0.07
CA GLN A 253 -3.41 -14.12 0.28
C GLN A 253 -2.22 -13.95 1.25
N GLN A 254 -2.11 -14.82 2.25
CA GLN A 254 -0.99 -14.81 3.20
C GLN A 254 0.34 -15.07 2.49
N ASP A 255 0.38 -16.03 1.56
CA ASP A 255 1.57 -16.32 0.76
C ASP A 255 1.96 -15.15 -0.15
N GLN A 256 0.99 -14.50 -0.79
CA GLN A 256 1.23 -13.29 -1.59
C GLN A 256 1.78 -12.15 -0.74
N GLN A 257 1.27 -11.96 0.48
CA GLN A 257 1.80 -10.96 1.42
C GLN A 257 3.22 -11.30 1.85
N ARG A 258 3.50 -12.56 2.17
CA ARG A 258 4.83 -13.05 2.54
C ARG A 258 5.84 -12.83 1.43
N ARG A 259 5.52 -13.22 0.19
CA ARG A 259 6.39 -13.01 -1.00
C ARG A 259 6.68 -11.54 -1.22
N ALA A 260 5.69 -10.67 -1.04
CA ALA A 260 5.86 -9.22 -1.20
C ALA A 260 6.76 -8.60 -0.13
N LEU A 261 6.64 -9.06 1.12
CA LEU A 261 7.52 -8.65 2.20
C LEU A 261 8.97 -9.06 1.91
N ILE A 262 9.18 -10.30 1.43
CA ILE A 262 10.51 -10.80 1.05
C ILE A 262 11.12 -9.94 -0.07
N LEU A 263 10.36 -9.62 -1.11
CA LEU A 263 10.83 -8.73 -2.19
C LEU A 263 11.21 -7.35 -1.65
N ARG A 264 10.37 -6.75 -0.78
CA ARG A 264 10.66 -5.45 -0.18
C ARG A 264 11.95 -5.50 0.65
N ASN A 265 12.11 -6.50 1.50
CA ASN A 265 13.29 -6.68 2.33
C ASN A 265 14.54 -6.87 1.46
N HIS A 266 14.46 -7.70 0.42
CA HIS A 266 15.55 -7.89 -0.53
C HIS A 266 15.97 -6.58 -1.20
N LEU A 267 15.04 -5.70 -1.59
CA LEU A 267 15.38 -4.40 -2.20
C LEU A 267 16.07 -3.45 -1.20
N VAL A 268 15.64 -3.46 0.06
CA VAL A 268 16.29 -2.68 1.13
C VAL A 268 17.69 -3.23 1.40
N GLU A 269 17.81 -4.53 1.65
CA GLU A 269 19.08 -5.23 1.89
C GLU A 269 20.06 -5.02 0.72
N SER A 270 19.57 -5.13 -0.51
CA SER A 270 20.30 -4.82 -1.75
C SER A 270 20.88 -3.41 -1.75
N THR A 271 20.09 -2.42 -1.36
CA THR A 271 20.52 -1.02 -1.35
C THR A 271 21.54 -0.77 -0.24
N THR A 272 21.32 -1.35 0.95
CA THR A 272 22.28 -1.28 2.07
C THR A 272 23.59 -1.97 1.71
N PHE A 273 23.52 -3.11 1.03
CA PHE A 273 24.68 -3.87 0.59
C PHE A 273 25.51 -3.11 -0.46
N ASP A 274 24.85 -2.44 -1.42
CA ASP A 274 25.53 -1.61 -2.43
C ASP A 274 26.26 -0.41 -1.81
N ALA A 275 25.78 0.10 -0.67
CA ALA A 275 26.37 1.21 0.05
C ALA A 275 27.46 0.77 1.05
N ALA A 276 27.61 -0.53 1.31
CA ALA A 276 28.53 -1.04 2.30
C ALA A 276 29.99 -1.00 1.82
N THR A 277 30.90 -0.62 2.71
CA THR A 277 32.34 -0.68 2.46
C THR A 277 32.88 -2.00 3.00
N PHE A 278 33.23 -2.92 2.13
CA PHE A 278 33.77 -4.21 2.53
C PHE A 278 35.26 -4.11 2.86
N SER A 279 35.65 -4.64 4.02
CA SER A 279 37.05 -4.68 4.45
C SER A 279 37.43 -6.10 4.87
N THR A 280 38.71 -6.44 4.80
CA THR A 280 39.21 -7.74 5.28
C THR A 280 39.10 -7.90 6.80
N ARG A 281 38.89 -6.80 7.53
CA ARG A 281 38.66 -6.81 8.99
C ARG A 281 37.24 -7.27 9.32
N GLU A 282 36.26 -6.88 8.51
CA GLU A 282 34.87 -7.32 8.65
C GLU A 282 34.62 -8.50 7.72
N ARG A 283 34.73 -9.71 8.29
CA ARG A 283 34.51 -10.93 7.53
C ARG A 283 33.07 -11.01 7.03
N ASN A 284 32.91 -11.15 5.72
CA ASN A 284 31.64 -11.49 5.12
C ASN A 284 31.43 -12.99 5.11
N SER A 285 30.17 -13.38 4.90
CA SER A 285 29.75 -14.74 4.65
C SER A 285 28.72 -14.77 3.53
N PHE A 286 28.50 -15.94 2.95
CA PHE A 286 27.52 -16.21 1.90
C PHE A 286 26.12 -15.72 2.30
N ALA A 287 25.72 -15.94 3.55
CA ALA A 287 24.39 -15.60 4.07
C ALA A 287 24.13 -14.07 4.17
N ARG A 288 25.16 -13.23 4.15
CA ARG A 288 25.03 -11.76 4.21
C ARG A 288 24.79 -11.12 2.85
N ILE A 289 25.04 -11.85 1.77
CA ILE A 289 24.84 -11.34 0.41
C ILE A 289 23.33 -11.40 0.11
N PRO A 290 22.71 -10.30 -0.38
CA PRO A 290 21.28 -10.26 -0.68
C PRO A 290 20.99 -11.02 -1.97
N TRP A 291 21.00 -12.35 -1.90
CA TRP A 291 20.66 -13.22 -3.02
C TRP A 291 19.18 -13.04 -3.42
N PRO A 292 18.85 -12.99 -4.73
CA PRO A 292 17.47 -12.88 -5.21
C PRO A 292 16.77 -14.24 -5.16
N VAL A 293 16.65 -14.82 -3.97
CA VAL A 293 15.97 -16.10 -3.71
C VAL A 293 15.10 -15.98 -2.46
N PHE A 294 14.09 -16.84 -2.33
CA PHE A 294 13.28 -16.88 -1.12
C PHE A 294 14.07 -17.50 0.04
N ARG A 295 14.19 -16.76 1.15
CA ARG A 295 14.79 -17.26 2.40
C ARG A 295 13.98 -18.43 2.95
N ARG A 296 14.66 -19.40 3.55
CA ARG A 296 14.03 -20.52 4.25
C ARG A 296 13.33 -20.01 5.52
N ALA A 297 12.59 -20.89 6.19
CA ALA A 297 11.84 -20.53 7.40
C ALA A 297 12.74 -20.00 8.53
N ASP A 298 14.01 -20.39 8.56
CA ASP A 298 15.03 -19.92 9.49
C ASP A 298 15.63 -18.53 9.14
N GLY A 299 15.21 -17.94 8.02
CA GLY A 299 15.71 -16.65 7.53
C GLY A 299 17.08 -16.70 6.88
N THR A 300 17.70 -17.88 6.76
CA THR A 300 19.02 -18.05 6.13
C THR A 300 18.88 -18.42 4.65
N VAL A 301 19.98 -18.21 3.92
CA VAL A 301 20.14 -18.63 2.52
C VAL A 301 21.37 -19.53 2.47
N HIS A 302 21.20 -20.75 1.96
CA HIS A 302 22.30 -21.66 1.71
C HIS A 302 22.75 -21.60 0.26
N ILE A 303 23.95 -22.11 0.01
CA ILE A 303 24.55 -22.19 -1.33
C ILE A 303 23.62 -22.91 -2.31
N GLY A 304 23.04 -24.04 -1.88
CA GLY A 304 22.12 -24.83 -2.70
C GLY A 304 20.78 -24.16 -3.01
N ASP A 305 20.43 -23.06 -2.33
CA ASP A 305 19.20 -22.32 -2.62
C ASP A 305 19.35 -21.42 -3.84
N VAL A 306 20.59 -21.07 -4.25
CA VAL A 306 20.86 -20.21 -5.40
C VAL A 306 20.90 -21.02 -6.69
N THR A 307 19.73 -21.51 -7.10
CA THR A 307 19.52 -22.22 -8.36
C THR A 307 18.89 -21.30 -9.41
N PRO A 308 19.03 -21.60 -10.71
CA PRO A 308 18.35 -20.83 -11.76
C PRO A 308 16.83 -20.74 -11.52
N GLN A 309 16.20 -21.85 -11.10
CA GLN A 309 14.77 -21.90 -10.86
C GLN A 309 14.35 -20.98 -9.69
N ASN A 310 15.04 -21.04 -8.55
CA ASN A 310 14.68 -20.22 -7.40
C ASN A 310 14.86 -18.71 -7.69
N VAL A 311 15.85 -18.35 -8.51
CA VAL A 311 16.06 -16.97 -8.96
C VAL A 311 14.93 -16.54 -9.91
N ARG A 312 14.49 -17.41 -10.84
CA ARG A 312 13.32 -17.17 -11.70
C ARG A 312 12.05 -16.97 -10.87
N ASP A 313 11.76 -17.89 -9.94
CA ASP A 313 10.58 -17.85 -9.08
C ASP A 313 10.52 -16.56 -8.25
N PHE A 314 11.67 -16.11 -7.75
CA PHE A 314 11.78 -14.85 -7.03
C PHE A 314 11.33 -13.66 -7.90
N PHE A 315 11.87 -13.54 -9.11
CA PHE A 315 11.49 -12.46 -10.03
C PHE A 315 10.09 -12.62 -10.62
N ASP A 316 9.62 -13.84 -10.83
CA ASP A 316 8.25 -14.10 -11.29
C ASP A 316 7.21 -13.68 -10.26
N SER A 317 7.48 -13.90 -8.97
CA SER A 317 6.63 -13.38 -7.89
C SER A 317 6.56 -11.84 -7.89
N SER A 318 7.63 -11.18 -8.33
CA SER A 318 7.69 -9.72 -8.37
C SER A 318 6.82 -9.12 -9.49
N LYS A 319 6.57 -9.88 -10.57
CA LYS A 319 5.68 -9.49 -11.68
C LYS A 319 4.25 -9.23 -11.22
N ILE A 320 3.79 -9.87 -10.15
CA ILE A 320 2.45 -9.68 -9.59
C ILE A 320 2.25 -8.24 -9.09
N ARG A 321 3.32 -7.57 -8.63
CA ARG A 321 3.23 -6.26 -7.97
C ARG A 321 3.99 -5.14 -8.67
N LYS A 322 4.91 -5.47 -9.56
CA LYS A 322 5.76 -4.52 -10.26
C LYS A 322 5.35 -4.41 -11.71
N THR A 323 5.32 -3.18 -12.20
CA THR A 323 5.19 -2.93 -13.64
C THR A 323 6.41 -3.49 -14.37
N ALA A 324 6.25 -3.84 -15.65
CA ALA A 324 7.36 -4.34 -16.47
C ALA A 324 8.58 -3.41 -16.46
N ARG A 325 8.36 -2.08 -16.39
CA ARG A 325 9.43 -1.09 -16.30
C ARG A 325 10.16 -1.12 -14.95
N GLU A 326 9.45 -1.21 -13.84
CA GLU A 326 10.07 -1.35 -12.51
C GLU A 326 10.86 -2.65 -12.43
N LEU A 327 10.32 -3.74 -12.97
CA LEU A 327 11.00 -5.03 -13.01
C LEU A 327 12.29 -4.95 -13.83
N ASP A 328 12.28 -4.34 -15.01
CA ASP A 328 13.50 -4.13 -15.81
C ASP A 328 14.56 -3.32 -15.05
N VAL A 329 14.16 -2.29 -14.30
CA VAL A 329 15.08 -1.52 -13.44
C VAL A 329 15.70 -2.41 -12.35
N ILE A 330 14.90 -3.26 -11.70
CA ILE A 330 15.40 -4.20 -10.68
C ILE A 330 16.36 -5.21 -11.33
N LEU A 331 15.97 -5.84 -12.44
CA LEU A 331 16.80 -6.81 -13.15
C LEU A 331 18.13 -6.19 -13.62
N LYS A 332 18.12 -4.96 -14.13
CA LYS A 332 19.34 -4.22 -14.50
C LYS A 332 20.27 -3.98 -13.31
N LYS A 333 19.72 -3.57 -12.17
CA LYS A 333 20.49 -3.37 -10.92
C LYS A 333 21.08 -4.69 -10.42
N THR A 334 20.28 -5.76 -10.42
CA THR A 334 20.76 -7.09 -10.02
C THR A 334 21.84 -7.61 -10.97
N ALA A 335 21.64 -7.53 -12.28
CA ALA A 335 22.65 -7.93 -13.27
C ALA A 335 23.95 -7.13 -13.10
N HIS A 336 23.85 -5.84 -12.83
CA HIS A 336 25.01 -4.98 -12.57
C HIS A 336 25.75 -5.40 -11.29
N ARG A 337 25.03 -5.66 -10.19
CA ARG A 337 25.60 -6.08 -8.89
C ARG A 337 26.37 -7.38 -8.98
N PHE A 338 25.84 -8.36 -9.70
CA PHE A 338 26.44 -9.69 -9.84
C PHE A 338 27.31 -9.82 -11.10
N HIS A 339 27.69 -8.72 -11.75
CA HIS A 339 28.54 -8.75 -12.94
C HIS A 339 30.00 -9.06 -12.62
N PRO A 340 30.66 -9.99 -13.34
CA PRO A 340 32.07 -10.31 -13.13
C PRO A 340 33.05 -9.19 -13.54
N ASP A 341 32.56 -8.06 -14.06
CA ASP A 341 33.42 -6.92 -14.45
C ASP A 341 33.23 -5.70 -13.55
N ARG A 342 32.11 -5.61 -12.81
CA ARG A 342 31.91 -4.61 -11.74
C ARG A 342 32.66 -5.00 -10.47
N PHE A 343 33.82 -5.58 -10.70
CA PHE A 343 34.53 -6.53 -9.87
C PHE A 343 35.24 -5.88 -8.69
N SER A 344 35.23 -4.55 -8.55
CA SER A 344 35.80 -3.89 -7.37
C SER A 344 35.01 -4.24 -6.11
N ILE A 345 33.68 -4.20 -6.19
CA ILE A 345 32.78 -4.57 -5.08
C ILE A 345 32.86 -6.08 -4.85
N TYR A 346 32.80 -6.86 -5.93
CA TYR A 346 32.86 -8.32 -5.88
C TYR A 346 34.20 -8.85 -5.33
N ARG A 347 35.35 -8.31 -5.76
CA ARG A 347 36.66 -8.65 -5.20
C ARG A 347 36.75 -8.27 -3.73
N ALA A 348 36.21 -7.12 -3.32
CA ALA A 348 36.22 -6.72 -1.92
C ALA A 348 35.36 -7.67 -1.05
N ILE A 349 34.20 -8.09 -1.54
CA ILE A 349 33.34 -9.08 -0.88
C ILE A 349 34.02 -10.45 -0.81
N VAL A 350 34.49 -10.97 -1.95
CA VAL A 350 35.11 -12.31 -2.01
C VAL A 350 36.40 -12.35 -1.19
N SER A 351 37.21 -11.30 -1.21
CA SER A 351 38.44 -11.23 -0.39
C SER A 351 38.16 -11.09 1.11
N SER A 352 37.01 -10.57 1.52
CA SER A 352 36.63 -10.49 2.94
C SER A 352 36.00 -11.77 3.48
N ILE A 353 35.56 -12.70 2.63
CA ILE A 353 35.16 -14.05 3.06
C ILE A 353 36.43 -14.81 3.45
N ALA A 354 36.46 -15.47 4.61
CA ALA A 354 37.69 -16.13 5.06
C ALA A 354 37.89 -17.52 4.46
N ASP A 355 36.80 -18.26 4.26
CA ASP A 355 36.83 -19.64 3.77
C ASP A 355 36.94 -19.69 2.24
N LEU A 356 37.86 -20.52 1.72
CA LEU A 356 38.09 -20.63 0.28
C LEU A 356 36.93 -21.37 -0.43
N GLY A 357 36.32 -22.35 0.23
CA GLY A 357 35.16 -23.06 -0.33
C GLY A 357 33.96 -22.13 -0.48
N GLU A 358 33.67 -21.34 0.57
CA GLU A 358 32.62 -20.34 0.57
C GLU A 358 32.86 -19.25 -0.48
N ARG A 359 34.11 -18.80 -0.68
CA ARG A 359 34.47 -17.88 -1.77
C ARG A 359 34.10 -18.43 -3.14
N ASN A 360 34.49 -19.67 -3.43
CA ASN A 360 34.19 -20.31 -4.71
C ASN A 360 32.67 -20.45 -4.91
N ALA A 361 31.95 -20.84 -3.84
CA ALA A 361 30.50 -20.91 -3.87
C ALA A 361 29.82 -19.56 -4.17
N VAL A 362 30.35 -18.44 -3.65
CA VAL A 362 29.85 -17.09 -3.99
C VAL A 362 30.10 -16.74 -5.47
N ILE A 363 31.16 -17.25 -6.08
CA ILE A 363 31.47 -17.06 -7.52
C ILE A 363 30.48 -17.82 -8.39
N GLU A 364 30.32 -19.10 -8.11
CA GLU A 364 29.38 -19.94 -8.83
C GLU A 364 27.94 -19.43 -8.69
N ALA A 365 27.52 -19.07 -7.47
CA ALA A 365 26.19 -18.52 -7.21
C ALA A 365 25.95 -17.18 -7.93
N ALA A 366 26.94 -16.28 -7.95
CA ALA A 366 26.83 -15.01 -8.67
C ALA A 366 26.71 -15.25 -10.18
N GLU A 367 27.44 -16.22 -10.73
CA GLU A 367 27.34 -16.61 -12.14
C GLU A 367 25.94 -17.16 -12.50
N VAL A 368 25.37 -17.99 -11.63
CA VAL A 368 23.99 -18.48 -11.77
C VAL A 368 23.00 -17.32 -11.80
N VAL A 369 23.10 -16.39 -10.86
CA VAL A 369 22.20 -15.22 -10.78
C VAL A 369 22.31 -14.38 -12.05
N ILE A 370 23.51 -14.02 -12.50
CA ILE A 370 23.65 -13.15 -13.67
C ILE A 370 23.17 -13.82 -14.96
N LYS A 371 23.48 -15.10 -15.18
CA LYS A 371 22.98 -15.84 -16.35
C LYS A 371 21.46 -15.86 -16.37
N THR A 372 20.85 -16.18 -15.23
CA THR A 372 19.39 -16.24 -15.08
C THR A 372 18.73 -14.88 -15.28
N VAL A 373 19.28 -13.83 -14.66
CA VAL A 373 18.75 -12.46 -14.80
C VAL A 373 18.87 -11.96 -16.24
N ASN A 374 19.97 -12.27 -16.93
CA ASN A 374 20.13 -11.91 -18.33
C ASN A 374 19.12 -12.63 -19.24
N ALA A 375 18.88 -13.93 -19.02
CA ALA A 375 17.84 -14.68 -19.74
C ALA A 375 16.44 -14.08 -19.52
N LEU A 376 16.10 -13.72 -18.28
CA LEU A 376 14.84 -13.05 -17.95
C LEU A 376 14.69 -11.69 -18.66
N ARG A 377 15.80 -10.96 -18.87
CA ARG A 377 15.81 -9.66 -19.56
C ARG A 377 15.72 -9.77 -21.08
N SER A 378 16.35 -10.77 -21.69
CA SER A 378 16.26 -11.00 -23.13
C SER A 378 14.89 -11.53 -23.55
N GLY A 379 14.06 -11.97 -22.59
CA GLY A 379 12.79 -12.63 -22.91
C GLY A 379 13.00 -13.99 -23.59
N THR A 380 14.24 -14.47 -23.66
CA THR A 380 14.54 -15.83 -24.04
C THR A 380 14.06 -16.69 -22.89
N LYS A 381 12.87 -17.27 -23.07
CA LYS A 381 12.61 -18.56 -22.43
C LYS A 381 13.70 -19.44 -23.00
N ASP A 382 14.73 -19.72 -22.21
CA ASP A 382 15.65 -20.79 -22.55
C ASP A 382 14.75 -22.01 -22.68
N ASP A 383 14.38 -22.36 -23.91
CA ASP A 383 13.58 -23.53 -24.19
C ASP A 383 14.32 -24.68 -23.51
N GLU A 384 13.64 -25.23 -22.51
CA GLU A 384 14.08 -26.26 -21.59
C GLU A 384 14.23 -27.61 -22.32
N GLY A 385 14.92 -27.59 -23.46
CA GLY A 385 15.37 -28.74 -24.21
C GLY A 385 16.65 -29.30 -23.62
N ALA A 386 16.59 -29.77 -22.37
CA ALA A 386 17.47 -30.82 -21.84
C ALA A 386 17.11 -31.16 -20.37
N ARG A 387 16.10 -32.02 -20.20
CA ARG A 387 16.04 -33.22 -19.33
C ARG A 387 14.74 -33.37 -18.57
#